data_AF-A0AAJ2U5R9-F1
#
_entry.id   AF-A0AAJ2U5R9-F1
#
_cell.length_a   1.000
_cell.length_b   1.000
_cell.length_c   1.000
_cell.angle_alpha   90.00
_cell.angle_beta   90.00
_cell.angle_gamma   90.00
#
_symmetry.space_group_name_H-M   'P 1'
#
loop_
_entity.id
_entity.type
_entity.pdbx_description
1 polymer ?
#
loop_
_entity_poly.entity_id
_entity_poly.type
_entity_poly.pdbx_seq_one_letter_code
_entity_poly.pdbx_strand_id
1 'polypeptide(L)' 'GVPFRDIAGVIGRHLNLPVVSISREEADAHFGWLGAFVSADNPTSSALTQERLGWQPVHPKLIPDLEKGHYFSN' A
#
# COMPACT_ATOMS: atom_id res chain seq x y z
N GLY A 1 5.25 2.26 -8.48
CA GLY A 1 4.39 1.67 -7.44
C GLY A 1 4.25 2.65 -6.28
N VAL A 2 3.83 2.16 -5.12
CA VAL A 2 3.77 2.92 -3.86
C VAL A 2 4.59 2.12 -2.83
N PRO A 3 5.62 2.71 -2.19
CA PRO A 3 6.37 2.05 -1.13
C PRO A 3 5.46 1.65 0.05
N PHE A 4 5.65 0.45 0.60
CA PHE A 4 4.84 -0.06 1.70
C PHE A 4 4.88 0.86 2.94
N ARG A 5 6.06 1.45 3.22
CA ARG A 5 6.24 2.42 4.32
C ARG A 5 5.38 3.68 4.15
N ASP A 6 5.10 4.11 2.92
CA ASP A 6 4.35 5.34 2.67
C ASP A 6 2.87 5.09 2.98
N ILE A 7 2.36 3.89 2.66
CA ILE A 7 1.01 3.43 3.02
C ILE A 7 0.86 3.40 4.55
N ALA A 8 1.80 2.74 5.25
CA ALA A 8 1.81 2.69 6.71
C ALA A 8 1.88 4.10 7.34
N GLY A 9 2.67 5.00 6.74
CA GLY A 9 2.80 6.39 7.15
C GLY A 9 1.50 7.19 7.08
N VAL A 10 0.74 7.07 5.98
CA VAL A 10 -0.55 7.77 5.85
C VAL A 10 -1.55 7.25 6.89
N ILE A 11 -1.66 5.92 7.02
CA ILE A 11 -2.55 5.27 8.00
C ILE A 11 -2.22 5.72 9.43
N GLY A 12 -0.93 5.65 9.80
CA GLY A 12 -0.48 6.06 11.14
C GLY A 12 -0.80 7.51 11.45
N ARG A 13 -0.64 8.44 10.49
CA ARG A 13 -1.02 9.85 10.67
C ARG A 13 -2.51 10.03 10.90
N HIS A 14 -3.37 9.41 10.08
CA HIS A 14 -4.82 9.56 10.23
C HIS A 14 -5.37 8.95 11.53
N LEU A 15 -4.75 7.86 12.00
CA LEU A 15 -5.16 7.18 13.23
C LEU A 15 -4.42 7.64 14.48
N ASN A 16 -3.47 8.58 14.35
CA ASN A 16 -2.56 9.00 15.42
C ASN A 16 -1.83 7.82 16.10
N LEU A 17 -1.29 6.91 15.27
CA LEU A 17 -0.54 5.73 15.71
C LEU A 17 0.93 5.82 15.29
N PRO A 18 1.87 5.34 16.13
CA PRO A 18 3.27 5.28 15.76
C PRO A 18 3.50 4.27 14.63
N VAL A 19 4.38 4.62 13.69
CA VAL A 19 4.83 3.73 12.62
C VAL A 19 6.26 3.30 12.92
N VAL A 20 6.49 1.99 12.95
CA VAL A 20 7.80 1.40 13.27
C VAL A 20 8.29 0.55 12.10
N SER A 21 9.61 0.57 11.89
CA SER A 21 10.26 -0.37 10.99
C SER A 21 10.64 -1.63 11.76
N ILE A 22 10.50 -2.78 11.12
CA ILE A 22 10.94 -4.08 11.64
C ILE A 22 11.91 -4.73 10.66
N SER A 23 12.73 -5.67 11.12
CA SER A 23 13.62 -6.45 10.26
C SER A 23 12.84 -7.41 9.37
N ARG A 24 13.50 -7.98 8.35
CA ARG A 24 12.88 -9.00 7.48
C ARG A 24 12.52 -10.26 8.28
N GLU A 25 13.38 -10.65 9.21
CA GLU A 25 13.19 -11.82 10.08
C GLU A 25 12.00 -11.58 11.04
N GLU A 26 11.87 -10.37 11.58
CA GLU A 26 10.74 -9.97 12.41
C GLU A 26 9.43 -9.90 11.60
N ALA A 27 9.51 -9.49 10.33
CA ALA A 27 8.34 -9.41 9.45
C ALA A 27 7.68 -10.78 9.21
N ASP A 28 8.46 -11.84 9.05
CA ASP A 28 7.92 -13.20 8.89
C ASP A 28 7.15 -13.65 10.15
N ALA A 29 7.69 -13.35 11.34
CA ALA A 29 7.01 -13.63 12.60
C ALA A 29 5.76 -12.74 12.81
N HIS A 30 5.84 -11.45 12.45
CA HIS A 30 4.78 -10.47 12.64
C HIS A 30 3.58 -10.70 11.69
N PHE A 31 3.86 -10.97 10.42
CA PHE A 31 2.84 -11.12 9.38
C PHE A 31 2.49 -12.59 9.09
N GLY A 32 3.23 -13.55 9.65
CA GLY A 32 3.00 -14.99 9.46
C GLY A 32 3.03 -15.37 7.98
N TRP A 33 1.98 -16.04 7.49
CA TRP A 33 1.89 -16.47 6.10
C TRP A 33 1.91 -15.31 5.09
N LEU A 34 1.62 -14.08 5.53
CA LEU A 34 1.71 -12.87 4.70
C LEU A 34 3.13 -12.30 4.59
N GLY A 35 4.08 -12.77 5.42
CA GLY A 35 5.47 -12.25 5.48
C GLY A 35 6.15 -12.17 4.12
N ALA A 36 5.99 -13.23 3.31
CA ALA A 36 6.53 -13.30 1.95
C ALA A 36 5.95 -12.21 1.02
N PHE A 37 4.67 -11.86 1.17
CA PHE A 37 3.99 -10.88 0.31
C PHE A 37 4.33 -9.45 0.73
N VAL A 38 4.35 -9.15 2.02
CA VAL A 38 4.68 -7.81 2.53
C VAL A 38 6.16 -7.44 2.33
N SER A 39 7.03 -8.46 2.28
CA SER A 39 8.48 -8.28 2.08
C SER A 39 8.91 -8.29 0.60
N ALA A 40 7.98 -8.58 -0.31
CA ALA A 40 8.27 -8.65 -1.74
C ALA A 40 8.21 -7.26 -2.40
N ASP A 41 9.24 -6.93 -3.17
CA ASP A 41 9.15 -5.83 -4.13
C ASP A 41 8.46 -6.34 -5.40
N ASN A 42 7.20 -5.96 -5.59
CA ASN A 42 6.34 -6.45 -6.68
C ASN A 42 5.96 -5.31 -7.64
N PRO A 43 6.91 -4.82 -8.48
CA PRO A 43 6.62 -3.77 -9.44
C PRO A 43 5.64 -4.28 -10.49
N THR A 44 4.48 -3.63 -10.57
CA THR A 44 3.43 -3.96 -11.54
C THR A 44 3.08 -2.76 -12.42
N SER A 45 2.52 -3.05 -13.59
CA SER A 45 2.06 -2.07 -14.57
C SER A 45 0.69 -2.48 -15.11
N SER A 46 -0.15 -1.48 -15.39
CA SER A 46 -1.44 -1.70 -16.03
C SER A 46 -1.41 -1.50 -17.55
N ALA A 47 -0.24 -1.32 -18.17
CA ALA A 47 -0.10 -0.98 -19.58
C ALA A 47 -0.83 -1.96 -20.52
N LEU A 48 -0.63 -3.27 -20.34
CA LEU A 48 -1.29 -4.29 -21.18
C LEU A 48 -2.81 -4.30 -21.01
N THR A 49 -3.31 -4.01 -19.80
CA THR A 49 -4.75 -3.91 -19.54
C THR A 49 -5.35 -2.73 -20.28
N GLN A 50 -4.65 -1.59 -20.27
CA GLN A 50 -5.10 -0.38 -20.99
C GLN A 50 -5.07 -0.58 -22.50
N GLU A 51 -4.00 -1.19 -23.03
CA GLU A 51 -3.87 -1.49 -24.46
C GLU A 51 -4.96 -2.43 -24.97
N ARG A 52 -5.21 -3.53 -24.25
CA ARG A 52 -6.12 -4.59 -24.71
C ARG A 52 -7.58 -4.26 -24.53
N LEU A 53 -7.91 -3.51 -23.48
CA LEU A 53 -9.31 -3.26 -23.10
C LEU A 53 -9.76 -1.83 -23.40
N GLY A 54 -8.85 -0.94 -23.80
CA GLY A 54 -9.13 0.50 -23.88
C GLY A 54 -9.45 1.13 -22.51
N TRP A 55 -9.25 0.38 -21.42
CA TRP A 55 -9.50 0.84 -20.07
C TRP A 55 -8.55 1.97 -19.70
N GLN A 56 -9.05 3.00 -19.02
CA GLN A 56 -8.25 4.12 -18.53
C GLN A 56 -8.51 4.30 -17.02
N PRO A 57 -7.46 4.38 -16.17
CA PRO A 57 -7.63 4.69 -14.75
C PRO A 57 -8.19 6.12 -14.58
N VAL A 58 -9.38 6.25 -13.98
CA VAL A 58 -10.05 7.55 -13.76
C VAL A 58 -10.02 8.02 -12.30
N HIS A 59 -9.61 7.14 -11.38
CA HIS A 59 -9.55 7.44 -9.96
C HIS A 59 -8.13 7.84 -9.53
N PRO A 60 -7.99 8.52 -8.37
CA PRO A 60 -6.67 8.89 -7.85
C PRO A 60 -5.80 7.67 -7.57
N LYS A 61 -4.49 7.93 -7.48
CA LYS A 61 -3.54 6.96 -6.93
C LYS A 61 -3.81 6.73 -5.45
N LEU A 62 -3.30 5.61 -4.92
CA LEU A 62 -3.55 5.17 -3.55
C LEU A 62 -3.27 6.24 -2.49
N ILE A 63 -2.07 6.86 -2.50
CA ILE A 63 -1.70 7.84 -1.45
C ILE A 63 -2.63 9.06 -1.44
N PRO A 64 -2.86 9.77 -2.58
CA PRO A 64 -3.85 10.85 -2.62
C PRO A 64 -5.27 10.44 -2.19
N ASP A 65 -5.66 9.18 -2.39
CA ASP A 65 -6.98 8.73 -1.99
C ASP A 65 -7.08 8.45 -0.48
N LEU A 66 -6.04 7.84 0.12
CA LEU A 66 -5.95 7.66 1.57
C LEU A 66 -5.97 9.00 2.31
N GLU A 67 -5.26 10.01 1.80
CA GLU A 67 -5.19 11.37 2.38
C GLU A 67 -6.55 12.09 2.43
N LYS A 68 -7.55 11.64 1.66
CA LYS A 68 -8.92 12.21 1.74
C LYS A 68 -9.63 11.85 3.04
N GLY A 69 -9.10 10.92 3.84
CA GLY A 69 -9.60 10.64 5.18
C GLY A 69 -10.84 9.76 5.27
N HIS A 70 -11.53 9.47 4.16
CA HIS A 70 -12.80 8.73 4.14
C HIS A 70 -12.69 7.26 4.60
N TYR A 71 -11.48 6.69 4.60
CA TYR A 71 -11.20 5.37 5.18
C TYR A 71 -11.10 5.35 6.71
N PHE A 72 -11.02 6.52 7.34
CA PHE A 72 -10.73 6.67 8.77
C PHE A 72 -11.88 7.32 9.56
N SER A 73 -13.01 7.60 8.89
CA SER A 73 -14.26 8.04 9.50
C SER A 73 -15.22 6.86 9.63
N ASN A 74 -15.75 6.64 10.84
CA ASN A 74 -16.89 5.73 11.08
C ASN A 74 -18.22 6.41 10.75
#